data_AF-X6G9E2-F1
#
_entry.id   AF-X6G9E2-F1
#
_cell.length_a   1.000
_cell.length_b   1.000
_cell.length_c   1.000
_cell.angle_alpha   90.00
_cell.angle_beta   90.00
_cell.angle_gamma   90.00
#
_symmetry.space_group_name_H-M   'P 1'
#
loop_
_entity.id
_entity.type
_entity.pdbx_description
1 polymer ?
#
loop_
_entity_poly.entity_id
_entity_poly.type
_entity_poly.pdbx_seq_one_letter_code
_entity_poly.pdbx_strand_id
1 'polypeptide(L)'
;MVSRFYDRTFVRVFFMAIALMGALAFSTSASRAQEYTAQEIVDSGHKFFGATSGGLATVVEKIFASYGLPNGYLLGEEGSGALIGGLTYGEGTLYTKNAGDHKVFWQGPSLGWDFGGEGSRVMMLVYNLDDVSNLYNRFGGLAGSAYVVAGVGFNVLQSNRVLLVPIRTGVGARLGVNLGYLKLTQRPTWNPF
;
A
#
# COMPACT_ATOMS: atom_id res chain seq x y z
N MET A 1 -33.95 -23.32 50.71
CA MET A 1 -33.80 -21.85 50.64
C MET A 1 -32.48 -21.51 49.92
N VAL A 2 -32.29 -21.90 48.64
CA VAL A 2 -30.97 -21.75 47.94
C VAL A 2 -31.09 -21.32 46.46
N SER A 3 -32.28 -21.09 45.88
CA SER A 3 -32.39 -20.88 44.42
C SER A 3 -32.36 -19.42 43.92
N ARG A 4 -32.22 -18.40 44.79
CA ARG A 4 -32.34 -16.98 44.38
C ARG A 4 -31.03 -16.24 44.15
N PHE A 5 -29.88 -16.80 44.52
CA PHE A 5 -28.58 -16.12 44.40
C PHE A 5 -27.83 -16.40 43.08
N TYR A 6 -28.17 -17.47 42.36
CA TYR A 6 -27.49 -17.82 41.10
C TYR A 6 -27.91 -16.94 39.91
N ASP A 7 -29.13 -16.42 39.94
CA ASP A 7 -29.77 -15.77 38.80
C ASP A 7 -29.13 -14.41 38.46
N ARG A 8 -28.81 -13.62 39.47
CA ARG A 8 -28.30 -12.25 39.27
C ARG A 8 -26.85 -12.22 38.78
N THR A 9 -26.04 -13.18 39.20
CA THR A 9 -24.64 -13.28 38.80
C THR A 9 -24.54 -13.81 37.37
N PHE A 10 -25.39 -14.79 37.02
CA PHE A 10 -25.46 -15.34 35.66
C PHE A 10 -25.92 -14.30 34.64
N VAL A 11 -26.95 -13.52 34.97
CA VAL A 11 -27.46 -12.43 34.13
C VAL A 11 -26.39 -11.34 33.92
N ARG A 12 -25.65 -10.95 34.96
CA ARG A 12 -24.58 -9.93 34.84
C ARG A 12 -23.41 -10.38 33.95
N VAL A 13 -22.98 -11.64 34.08
CA VAL A 13 -21.90 -12.19 33.23
C VAL A 13 -22.37 -12.28 31.77
N PHE A 14 -23.62 -12.66 31.53
CA PHE A 14 -24.21 -12.73 30.19
C PHE A 14 -24.28 -11.35 29.52
N PHE A 15 -24.74 -10.31 30.23
CA PHE A 15 -24.76 -8.94 29.71
C PHE A 15 -23.35 -8.38 29.45
N MET A 16 -22.37 -8.71 30.29
CA MET A 16 -20.99 -8.27 30.09
C MET A 16 -20.33 -8.96 28.89
N ALA A 17 -20.64 -10.24 28.64
CA ALA A 17 -20.18 -10.96 27.46
C ALA A 17 -20.78 -10.38 26.16
N ILE A 18 -22.07 -10.02 26.17
CA ILE A 18 -22.73 -9.35 25.03
C ILE A 18 -22.13 -7.96 24.79
N ALA A 19 -21.88 -7.17 25.83
CA ALA A 19 -21.26 -5.85 25.70
C ALA A 19 -19.83 -5.92 25.13
N LEU A 20 -19.04 -6.92 25.54
CA LEU A 20 -17.69 -7.14 25.04
C LEU A 20 -17.68 -7.60 23.56
N MET A 21 -18.62 -8.49 23.18
CA MET A 21 -18.81 -8.88 21.78
C MET A 21 -19.30 -7.72 20.90
N GLY A 22 -20.21 -6.89 21.42
CA GLY A 22 -20.67 -5.68 20.73
C GLY A 22 -19.53 -4.71 20.48
N ALA A 23 -18.69 -4.44 21.48
CA ALA A 23 -17.53 -3.54 21.34
C ALA A 23 -16.55 -4.02 20.26
N LEU A 24 -16.26 -5.33 20.19
CA LEU A 24 -15.37 -5.90 19.18
C LEU A 24 -15.94 -5.81 17.75
N ALA A 25 -17.25 -6.03 17.57
CA ALA A 25 -17.89 -5.94 16.26
C ALA A 25 -17.94 -4.51 15.70
N PHE A 26 -18.13 -3.50 16.56
CA PHE A 26 -18.13 -2.09 16.15
C PHE A 26 -16.74 -1.59 15.74
N SER A 27 -15.67 -2.01 16.43
CA SER A 27 -14.30 -1.60 16.09
C SER A 27 -13.82 -2.10 14.72
N THR A 28 -14.18 -3.33 14.32
CA THR A 28 -13.82 -3.87 12.99
C THR A 28 -14.54 -3.16 11.85
N SER A 29 -15.75 -2.66 12.09
CA SER A 29 -16.55 -1.95 11.08
C SER A 29 -15.93 -0.59 10.75
N ALA A 30 -15.37 0.09 11.75
CA ALA A 30 -14.72 1.38 11.59
C ALA A 30 -13.39 1.28 10.82
N SER A 31 -12.58 0.22 11.03
CA SER A 31 -11.34 0.03 10.28
C SER A 31 -11.61 -0.26 8.80
N ARG A 32 -12.63 -1.07 8.49
CA ARG A 32 -13.05 -1.37 7.11
C ARG A 32 -13.52 -0.13 6.34
N ALA A 33 -14.10 0.86 7.02
CA ALA A 33 -14.48 2.13 6.39
C ALA A 33 -13.27 2.95 5.90
N GLN A 34 -12.05 2.59 6.32
CA GLN A 34 -10.81 3.27 5.94
C GLN A 34 -10.02 2.52 4.86
N GLU A 35 -10.50 1.36 4.40
CA GLU A 35 -9.81 0.48 3.46
C GLU A 35 -10.37 0.61 2.04
N TYR A 36 -9.51 0.42 1.04
CA TYR A 36 -9.86 0.37 -0.38
C TYR A 36 -10.12 -1.06 -0.83
N THR A 37 -11.16 -1.23 -1.63
CA THR A 37 -11.52 -2.49 -2.28
C THR A 37 -10.65 -2.74 -3.51
N ALA A 38 -10.58 -4.00 -3.95
CA ALA A 38 -9.84 -4.37 -5.15
C ALA A 38 -10.36 -3.61 -6.38
N GLN A 39 -11.68 -3.46 -6.49
CA GLN A 39 -12.31 -2.74 -7.59
C GLN A 39 -11.90 -1.26 -7.61
N GLU A 40 -11.93 -0.56 -6.47
CA GLU A 40 -11.49 0.84 -6.38
C GLU A 40 -10.03 1.01 -6.85
N ILE A 41 -9.15 0.07 -6.49
CA ILE A 41 -7.75 0.08 -6.89
C ILE A 41 -7.59 -0.23 -8.38
N VAL A 42 -8.29 -1.23 -8.91
CA VAL A 42 -8.27 -1.56 -10.36
C VAL A 42 -8.76 -0.38 -11.18
N ASP A 43 -9.87 0.25 -10.80
CA ASP A 43 -10.44 1.39 -11.52
C ASP A 43 -9.49 2.58 -11.51
N SER A 44 -8.91 2.90 -10.35
CA SER A 44 -7.90 3.95 -10.21
C SER A 44 -6.66 3.66 -11.06
N GLY A 45 -6.22 2.40 -11.09
CA GLY A 45 -5.04 1.99 -11.83
C GLY A 45 -5.26 1.96 -13.34
N HIS A 46 -6.43 1.55 -13.83
CA HIS A 46 -6.79 1.66 -15.25
C HIS A 46 -6.80 3.10 -15.72
N LYS A 47 -7.36 4.01 -14.90
CA LYS A 47 -7.33 5.45 -15.20
C LYS A 47 -5.90 5.99 -15.24
N PHE A 48 -5.05 5.52 -14.34
CA PHE A 48 -3.68 6.02 -14.17
C PHE A 48 -2.69 5.46 -15.21
N PHE A 49 -2.64 4.13 -15.38
CA PHE A 49 -1.76 3.47 -16.34
C PHE A 49 -2.29 3.51 -17.78
N GLY A 50 -3.58 3.79 -17.97
CA GLY A 50 -4.26 3.68 -19.25
C GLY A 50 -4.83 2.28 -19.51
N ALA A 51 -5.79 2.22 -20.44
CA ALA A 51 -6.57 1.02 -20.78
C ALA A 51 -5.75 -0.18 -21.29
N THR A 52 -4.45 -0.02 -21.54
CA THR A 52 -3.53 -1.07 -22.01
C THR A 52 -2.99 -1.97 -20.91
N SER A 53 -3.33 -1.71 -19.64
CA SER A 53 -2.85 -2.48 -18.48
C SER A 53 -3.68 -3.74 -18.19
N GLY A 54 -3.92 -4.59 -19.19
CA GLY A 54 -4.83 -5.75 -19.10
C GLY A 54 -4.49 -6.79 -18.01
N GLY A 55 -3.25 -6.81 -17.51
CA GLY A 55 -2.83 -7.65 -16.38
C GLY A 55 -3.05 -7.06 -14.98
N LEU A 56 -3.54 -5.82 -14.88
CA LEU A 56 -3.64 -5.08 -13.62
C LEU A 56 -4.58 -5.77 -12.63
N ALA A 57 -5.76 -6.18 -13.08
CA ALA A 57 -6.75 -6.84 -12.22
C ALA A 57 -6.16 -8.09 -11.56
N THR A 58 -5.47 -8.95 -12.34
CA THR A 58 -4.82 -10.16 -11.83
C THR A 58 -3.74 -9.86 -10.79
N VAL A 59 -2.94 -8.80 -11.00
CA VAL A 59 -1.93 -8.36 -10.03
C VAL A 59 -2.60 -7.85 -8.76
N VAL A 60 -3.63 -7.02 -8.87
CA VAL A 60 -4.36 -6.48 -7.72
C VAL A 60 -5.02 -7.62 -6.93
N GLU A 61 -5.69 -8.56 -7.59
CA GLU A 61 -6.24 -9.76 -6.98
C GLU A 61 -5.17 -10.55 -6.21
N LYS A 62 -4.00 -10.75 -6.82
CA LYS A 62 -2.89 -11.46 -6.17
C LYS A 62 -2.38 -10.74 -4.92
N ILE A 63 -2.24 -9.42 -4.97
CA ILE A 63 -1.82 -8.60 -3.84
C ILE A 63 -2.88 -8.71 -2.73
N PHE A 64 -4.15 -8.52 -3.07
CA PHE A 64 -5.25 -8.52 -2.11
C PHE A 64 -5.42 -9.89 -1.44
N ALA A 65 -5.27 -10.98 -2.19
CA ALA A 65 -5.26 -12.33 -1.65
C ALA A 65 -4.11 -12.58 -0.67
N SER A 66 -3.00 -11.84 -0.80
CA SER A 66 -1.80 -12.02 0.02
C SER A 66 -1.74 -11.08 1.23
N TYR A 67 -2.25 -9.85 1.10
CA TYR A 67 -2.05 -8.76 2.07
C TYR A 67 -3.36 -8.12 2.57
N GLY A 68 -4.52 -8.51 2.03
CA GLY A 68 -5.81 -7.96 2.43
C GLY A 68 -6.13 -6.64 1.73
N LEU A 69 -6.75 -5.70 2.46
CA LEU A 69 -7.20 -4.42 1.93
C LEU A 69 -6.24 -3.30 2.33
N PRO A 70 -5.77 -2.45 1.39
CA PRO A 70 -4.92 -1.31 1.71
C PRO A 70 -5.75 -0.17 2.29
N ASN A 71 -5.16 0.64 3.17
CA ASN A 71 -5.79 1.85 3.71
C ASN A 71 -5.24 3.15 3.10
N GLY A 72 -4.37 3.04 2.09
CA GLY A 72 -3.91 4.13 1.24
C GLY A 72 -3.39 3.63 -0.10
N TYR A 73 -3.31 4.51 -1.09
CA TYR A 73 -2.55 4.24 -2.32
C TYR A 73 -1.90 5.50 -2.85
N LEU A 74 -0.73 5.35 -3.48
CA LEU A 74 0.00 6.42 -4.15
C LEU A 74 -0.14 6.28 -5.65
N LEU A 75 -0.31 7.41 -6.34
CA LEU A 75 -0.12 7.52 -7.78
C LEU A 75 0.96 8.55 -8.06
N GLY A 76 1.90 8.22 -8.93
CA GLY A 76 2.88 9.18 -9.38
C GLY A 76 3.88 8.63 -10.39
N GLU A 77 4.87 9.46 -10.69
CA GLU A 77 5.80 9.22 -11.78
C GLU A 77 7.23 9.16 -11.23
N GLU A 78 8.00 8.25 -11.79
CA GLU A 78 9.41 8.02 -11.53
C GLU A 78 10.19 8.49 -12.74
N GLY A 79 11.20 9.32 -12.52
CA GLY A 79 12.20 9.65 -13.52
C GLY A 79 13.58 9.28 -13.00
N SER A 80 14.38 8.59 -13.81
CA SER A 80 15.78 8.38 -13.48
C SER A 80 16.70 9.27 -14.30
N GLY A 81 17.68 9.83 -13.60
CA GLY A 81 18.98 10.18 -14.18
C GLY A 81 19.89 8.94 -14.27
N ALA A 82 19.35 7.76 -14.64
CA ALA A 82 20.04 6.46 -14.51
C ALA A 82 21.39 6.40 -15.22
N LEU A 83 21.65 7.26 -16.21
CA LEU A 83 22.93 7.35 -16.90
C LEU A 83 24.10 7.84 -16.03
N ILE A 84 23.87 8.50 -14.89
CA ILE A 84 24.95 9.07 -14.05
C ILE A 84 25.00 8.49 -12.63
N GLY A 85 23.94 7.86 -12.11
CA GLY A 85 23.93 7.43 -10.70
C GLY A 85 23.17 6.14 -10.35
N GLY A 86 22.47 5.50 -11.28
CA GLY A 86 21.67 4.32 -10.96
C GLY A 86 20.62 4.58 -9.88
N LEU A 87 20.00 5.77 -9.90
CA LEU A 87 18.98 6.21 -8.95
C LEU A 87 17.70 6.63 -9.69
N THR A 88 16.56 6.39 -9.04
CA THR A 88 15.25 6.91 -9.40
C THR A 88 14.83 8.01 -8.43
N TYR A 89 14.17 9.03 -8.95
CA TYR A 89 13.47 10.04 -8.17
C TYR A 89 12.02 10.05 -8.64
N GLY A 90 11.09 9.93 -7.71
CA GLY A 90 9.68 9.98 -8.03
C GLY A 90 8.92 10.97 -7.16
N GLU A 91 7.80 11.40 -7.71
CA GLU A 91 6.85 12.27 -7.05
C GLU A 91 5.43 11.82 -7.33
N GLY A 92 4.56 12.02 -6.35
CA GLY A 92 3.19 11.56 -6.45
C GLY A 92 2.31 12.09 -5.35
N THR A 93 1.11 11.52 -5.28
CA THR A 93 0.10 11.87 -4.29
C THR A 93 -0.38 10.60 -3.61
N LEU A 94 -0.31 10.57 -2.28
CA LEU A 94 -0.97 9.58 -1.43
C LEU A 94 -2.44 9.96 -1.32
N TYR A 95 -3.31 9.01 -1.60
CA TYR A 95 -4.74 9.07 -1.37
C TYR A 95 -5.10 8.21 -0.17
N THR A 96 -5.88 8.79 0.74
CA THR A 96 -6.43 8.07 1.91
C THR A 96 -7.93 8.36 2.03
N LYS A 97 -8.70 7.45 2.61
CA LYS A 97 -10.15 7.68 2.76
C LYS A 97 -10.48 8.76 3.79
N ASN A 98 -9.67 8.91 4.84
CA ASN A 98 -10.01 9.72 6.01
C ASN A 98 -8.89 10.62 6.54
N ALA A 99 -7.69 10.61 5.95
CA ALA A 99 -6.56 11.45 6.36
C ALA A 99 -6.18 12.49 5.29
N GLY A 100 -6.97 12.61 4.22
CA GLY A 100 -6.73 13.53 3.10
C GLY A 100 -5.66 13.03 2.12
N ASP A 101 -5.34 13.91 1.18
CA ASP A 101 -4.36 13.65 0.10
C ASP A 101 -3.04 14.36 0.40
N HIS A 102 -1.92 13.66 0.19
CA HIS A 102 -0.60 14.16 0.59
C HIS A 102 0.39 14.06 -0.57
N LYS A 103 1.17 15.12 -0.80
CA LYS A 103 2.33 15.02 -1.69
C LYS A 103 3.40 14.14 -1.06
N VAL A 104 3.96 13.26 -1.88
CA VAL A 104 4.99 12.32 -1.47
C VAL A 104 6.05 12.26 -2.54
N PHE A 105 7.30 12.25 -2.11
CA PHE A 105 8.48 12.11 -2.97
C PHE A 105 9.24 10.87 -2.54
N TRP A 106 9.85 10.17 -3.48
CA TRP A 106 10.66 9.01 -3.15
C TRP A 106 11.95 8.94 -3.96
N GLN A 107 12.90 8.20 -3.40
CA GLN A 107 14.20 7.95 -3.99
C GLN A 107 14.56 6.46 -3.81
N GLY A 108 15.22 5.89 -4.80
CA GLY A 108 15.69 4.51 -4.74
C GLY A 108 16.73 4.20 -5.80
N PRO A 109 17.31 2.99 -5.79
CA PRO A 109 18.13 2.53 -6.89
C PRO A 109 17.31 2.43 -8.18
N SER A 110 17.95 2.54 -9.34
CA SER A 110 17.33 2.31 -10.64
C SER A 110 18.24 1.54 -11.60
N LEU A 111 17.61 0.70 -12.42
CA LEU A 111 18.22 0.00 -13.55
C LEU A 111 17.83 0.64 -14.89
N GLY A 112 17.21 1.83 -14.87
CA GLY A 112 16.88 2.61 -16.06
C GLY A 112 15.53 2.30 -16.73
N TRP A 113 14.59 1.64 -16.05
CA TRP A 113 13.23 1.42 -16.62
C TRP A 113 12.40 2.71 -16.71
N ASP A 114 12.76 3.69 -15.89
CA ASP A 114 12.20 5.02 -15.73
C ASP A 114 13.00 6.07 -16.52
N PHE A 115 13.80 5.62 -17.49
CA PHE A 115 14.54 6.46 -18.40
C PHE A 115 13.66 6.88 -19.59
N GLY A 116 13.38 8.17 -19.71
CA GLY A 116 12.59 8.75 -20.79
C GLY A 116 12.09 10.15 -20.43
N GLY A 117 11.82 11.00 -21.44
CA GLY A 117 11.38 12.39 -21.21
C GLY A 117 10.07 12.52 -20.43
N GLU A 118 9.25 11.46 -20.43
CA GLU A 118 7.95 11.39 -19.74
C GLU A 118 8.01 10.54 -18.44
N GLY A 119 9.18 9.99 -18.07
CA GLY A 119 9.32 9.09 -16.92
C GLY A 119 8.52 7.78 -17.03
N SER A 120 8.28 7.12 -15.89
CA SER A 120 7.45 5.92 -15.79
C SER A 120 6.44 6.03 -14.64
N ARG A 121 5.21 5.61 -14.89
CA ARG A 121 4.15 5.63 -13.87
C ARG A 121 4.29 4.49 -12.88
N VAL A 122 3.99 4.76 -11.62
CA VAL A 122 3.93 3.78 -10.54
C VAL A 122 2.71 4.03 -9.65
N MET A 123 2.01 2.95 -9.31
CA MET A 123 0.97 2.94 -8.28
C MET A 123 1.52 2.18 -7.08
N MET A 124 1.46 2.72 -5.86
CA MET A 124 1.91 1.98 -4.67
C MET A 124 0.77 1.79 -3.71
N LEU A 125 0.44 0.55 -3.37
CA LEU A 125 -0.56 0.28 -2.34
C LEU A 125 0.10 0.38 -0.96
N VAL A 126 -0.58 1.02 -0.02
CA VAL A 126 -0.11 1.24 1.35
C VAL A 126 -1.03 0.52 2.32
N TYR A 127 -0.44 -0.36 3.14
CA TYR A 127 -1.14 -1.11 4.17
C TYR A 127 -0.66 -0.71 5.54
N ASN A 128 -1.55 -0.83 6.53
CA ASN A 128 -1.26 -0.56 7.94
C ASN A 128 -0.73 0.86 8.20
N LEU A 129 -1.16 1.84 7.42
CA LEU A 129 -0.82 3.25 7.64
C LEU A 129 -1.74 3.84 8.71
N ASP A 130 -1.29 3.81 9.95
CA ASP A 130 -1.99 4.37 11.11
C ASP A 130 -1.87 5.90 11.18
N ASP A 131 -0.73 6.44 10.80
CA ASP A 131 -0.48 7.87 10.70
C ASP A 131 0.29 8.19 9.41
N VAL A 132 -0.06 9.27 8.71
CA VAL A 132 0.58 9.66 7.45
C VAL A 132 2.09 9.87 7.62
N SER A 133 2.53 10.36 8.78
CA SER A 133 3.95 10.56 9.07
C SER A 133 4.76 9.25 9.05
N ASN A 134 4.13 8.11 9.34
CA ASN A 134 4.77 6.79 9.28
C ASN A 134 5.09 6.34 7.84
N LEU A 135 4.51 6.98 6.83
CA LEU A 135 4.87 6.76 5.43
C LEU A 135 6.26 7.34 5.09
N TYR A 136 6.68 8.42 5.75
CA TYR A 136 7.93 9.12 5.42
C TYR A 136 9.14 8.43 6.05
N ASN A 137 9.46 7.24 5.53
CA ASN A 137 10.50 6.37 6.05
C ASN A 137 11.27 5.67 4.92
N ARG A 138 12.26 4.86 5.30
CA ARG A 138 12.98 3.94 4.42
C ARG A 138 12.29 2.58 4.48
N PHE A 139 12.00 2.02 3.31
CA PHE A 139 11.38 0.72 3.14
C PHE A 139 12.38 -0.25 2.52
N GLY A 140 12.54 -1.42 3.16
CA GLY A 140 13.37 -2.50 2.67
C GLY A 140 12.54 -3.57 1.96
N GLY A 141 13.08 -4.17 0.91
CA GLY A 141 12.40 -5.20 0.15
C GLY A 141 12.20 -6.50 0.93
N LEU A 142 11.00 -7.05 0.86
CA LEU A 142 10.67 -8.40 1.31
C LEU A 142 11.17 -9.41 0.27
N ALA A 143 12.06 -10.30 0.69
CA ALA A 143 12.63 -11.34 -0.17
C ALA A 143 11.53 -12.26 -0.73
N GLY A 144 11.62 -12.59 -2.02
CA GLY A 144 10.67 -13.48 -2.69
C GLY A 144 9.29 -12.88 -2.98
N SER A 145 9.11 -11.56 -2.79
CA SER A 145 7.82 -10.88 -3.02
C SER A 145 7.57 -10.46 -4.47
N ALA A 146 8.59 -10.54 -5.34
CA ALA A 146 8.48 -10.13 -6.73
C ALA A 146 7.50 -11.02 -7.51
N TYR A 147 6.58 -10.40 -8.23
CA TYR A 147 5.58 -11.08 -9.06
C TYR A 147 5.32 -10.29 -10.33
N VAL A 148 5.26 -10.96 -11.49
CA VAL A 148 5.04 -10.33 -12.79
C VAL A 148 4.11 -11.19 -13.63
N VAL A 149 3.08 -10.59 -14.22
CA VAL A 149 2.16 -11.25 -15.15
C VAL A 149 1.66 -10.25 -16.18
N ALA A 150 1.57 -10.67 -17.45
CA ALA A 150 0.99 -9.87 -18.54
C ALA A 150 1.50 -8.41 -18.63
N GLY A 151 2.79 -8.19 -18.34
CA GLY A 151 3.40 -6.85 -18.42
C GLY A 151 3.08 -5.92 -17.24
N VAL A 152 2.51 -6.45 -16.15
CA VAL A 152 2.32 -5.75 -14.87
C VAL A 152 3.08 -6.51 -13.80
N GLY A 153 3.73 -5.80 -12.89
CA GLY A 153 4.54 -6.42 -11.85
C GLY A 153 4.54 -5.62 -10.57
N PHE A 154 4.73 -6.34 -9.47
CA PHE A 154 4.88 -5.74 -8.15
C PHE A 154 5.97 -6.46 -7.34
N ASN A 155 6.42 -5.77 -6.31
CA ASN A 155 7.18 -6.32 -5.21
C ASN A 155 6.68 -5.68 -3.91
N VAL A 156 7.16 -6.15 -2.76
CA VAL A 156 6.74 -5.63 -1.46
C VAL A 156 7.93 -5.08 -0.71
N LEU A 157 7.73 -3.90 -0.16
CA LEU A 157 8.68 -3.22 0.70
C LEU A 157 8.03 -3.02 2.07
N GLN A 158 8.82 -3.03 3.13
CA GLN A 158 8.33 -2.90 4.50
C GLN A 158 9.18 -1.90 5.28
N SER A 159 8.50 -1.11 6.11
CA SER A 159 9.09 -0.30 7.16
C SER A 159 8.23 -0.43 8.41
N ASN A 160 8.80 -0.93 9.50
CA ASN A 160 8.05 -1.30 10.70
C ASN A 160 6.85 -2.21 10.36
N ARG A 161 5.62 -1.70 10.52
CA ARG A 161 4.36 -2.41 10.22
C ARG A 161 3.74 -2.00 8.89
N VAL A 162 4.23 -0.93 8.27
CA VAL A 162 3.70 -0.41 7.01
C VAL A 162 4.24 -1.24 5.85
N LEU A 163 3.34 -1.76 5.03
CA LEU A 163 3.72 -2.39 3.76
C LEU A 163 3.47 -1.40 2.63
N LEU A 164 4.44 -1.31 1.74
CA LEU A 164 4.39 -0.55 0.51
C LEU A 164 4.53 -1.52 -0.65
N VAL A 165 3.55 -1.53 -1.55
CA VAL A 165 3.50 -2.47 -2.69
C VAL A 165 3.51 -1.69 -3.99
N PRO A 166 4.69 -1.38 -4.56
CA PRO A 166 4.79 -0.72 -5.86
C PRO A 166 4.34 -1.64 -6.99
N ILE A 167 3.43 -1.15 -7.82
CA ILE A 167 2.90 -1.77 -9.03
C ILE A 167 3.39 -0.95 -10.22
N ARG A 168 4.05 -1.61 -11.17
CA ARG A 168 4.59 -1.01 -12.39
C ARG A 168 4.12 -1.79 -13.62
N THR A 169 4.15 -1.14 -14.78
CA THR A 169 3.78 -1.73 -16.07
C THR A 169 4.98 -1.74 -17.03
N GLY A 170 4.90 -2.52 -18.11
CA GLY A 170 5.88 -2.53 -19.20
C GLY A 170 7.28 -2.96 -18.76
N VAL A 171 8.28 -2.12 -19.06
CA VAL A 171 9.69 -2.36 -18.67
C VAL A 171 9.85 -2.29 -17.15
N GLY A 172 9.14 -1.37 -16.49
CA GLY A 172 9.15 -1.23 -15.04
C GLY A 172 8.62 -2.47 -14.33
N ALA A 173 7.66 -3.19 -14.91
CA ALA A 173 7.18 -4.46 -14.38
C ALA A 173 8.28 -5.54 -14.33
N ARG A 174 9.26 -5.50 -15.24
CA ARG A 174 10.31 -6.52 -15.33
C ARG A 174 11.55 -6.15 -14.52
N LEU A 175 11.93 -4.88 -14.56
CA LEU A 175 13.17 -4.41 -13.94
C LEU A 175 12.95 -3.83 -12.54
N GLY A 176 11.80 -3.19 -12.30
CA GLY A 176 11.49 -2.52 -11.04
C GLY A 176 11.06 -3.45 -9.90
N VAL A 177 10.69 -4.71 -10.19
CA VAL A 177 10.34 -5.69 -9.15
C VAL A 177 11.56 -6.16 -8.34
N ASN A 178 12.77 -5.92 -8.84
CA ASN A 178 14.02 -6.22 -8.11
C ASN A 178 14.45 -5.09 -7.16
N LEU A 179 13.60 -4.07 -6.96
CA LEU A 179 13.95 -2.97 -6.07
C LEU A 179 13.83 -3.37 -4.61
N GLY A 180 14.97 -3.39 -3.92
CA GLY A 180 15.03 -3.71 -2.50
C GLY A 180 14.95 -2.50 -1.57
N TYR A 181 14.80 -1.28 -2.09
CA TYR A 181 14.87 -0.06 -1.28
C TYR A 181 14.07 1.09 -1.88
N LEU A 182 13.29 1.77 -1.04
CA LEU A 182 12.74 3.10 -1.32
C LEU A 182 12.80 3.96 -0.06
N LYS A 183 13.20 5.22 -0.21
CA LYS A 183 13.05 6.26 0.81
C LYS A 183 11.88 7.15 0.42
N LEU A 184 10.88 7.28 1.28
CA LEU A 184 9.74 8.18 1.09
C LEU A 184 9.92 9.42 1.96
N THR A 185 9.55 10.58 1.42
CA THR A 185 9.79 11.90 2.02
C THR A 185 8.64 12.85 1.74
N GLN A 186 8.40 13.79 2.65
CA GLN A 186 7.38 14.82 2.49
C GLN A 186 7.82 15.95 1.54
N ARG A 187 9.13 16.16 1.39
CA ARG A 187 9.72 17.20 0.54
C ARG A 187 10.73 16.56 -0.41
N PRO A 188 10.90 17.09 -1.64
CA PRO A 188 11.85 16.55 -2.59
C PRO A 188 13.27 16.64 -2.03
N THR A 189 14.07 15.61 -2.25
CA THR A 189 15.47 15.57 -1.84
C THR A 189 16.31 14.77 -2.82
N TRP A 190 17.56 15.20 -2.99
CA TRP A 190 18.57 14.48 -3.76
C TRP A 190 19.20 13.33 -2.98
N ASN A 191 19.13 13.36 -1.63
CA ASN A 191 19.79 12.35 -0.81
C ASN A 191 18.89 11.11 -0.64
N PRO A 192 19.24 9.94 -1.21
CA PRO A 192 18.44 8.73 -1.11
C PRO A 192 18.57 8.02 0.25
N PHE A 193 19.45 8.50 1.14
CA PHE A 193 19.65 7.97 2.50
C PHE A 193 19.00 8.90 3.51
#